data_AF-A0A970IPS4-F1
#
_entry.id   AF-A0A970IPS4-F1
#
_cell.length_a   1.000
_cell.length_b   1.000
_cell.length_c   1.000
_cell.angle_alpha   90.00
_cell.angle_beta   90.00
_cell.angle_gamma   90.00
#
_symmetry.space_group_name_H-M   'P 1'
#
loop_
_entity.id
_entity.type
_entity.pdbx_description
1 polymer ?
#
loop_
_entity_poly.entity_id
_entity_poly.type
_entity_poly.pdbx_seq_one_letter_code
_entity_poly.pdbx_strand_id
1 'polypeptide(L)'
;MYRSPIVPKYSSSPPGGRRGRAIVDLMILIAVIAVFSSMAMIVLSRYSAIARKAVLRANVGSLYLEMASMAYHFDTARLFSTAEGTSGGEPGEYDTFSQYMKTMLDRRSAEADAKSYRNPVSGSVRVVCDTAFPLYGEDARPAVLFTDNASARYGALAEGDSHPDLRGCLVVALANGRDEAEVYFVDESGVKSGVCYRLQGFGS
;
A
#
# COMPACT_ATOMS: atom_id res chain seq x y z
N MET A 1 -26.00 87.10 40.96
CA MET A 1 -25.10 86.01 41.38
C MET A 1 -25.24 84.86 40.38
N TYR A 2 -24.28 84.72 39.46
CA TYR A 2 -24.22 83.64 38.48
C TYR A 2 -23.67 82.37 39.15
N ARG A 3 -24.38 81.24 39.05
CA ARG A 3 -23.84 79.92 39.39
C ARG A 3 -23.60 79.14 38.10
N SER A 4 -22.34 78.84 37.83
CA SER A 4 -21.86 78.03 36.70
C SER A 4 -22.38 76.60 36.77
N PRO A 5 -22.75 75.97 35.63
CA PRO A 5 -23.00 74.54 35.57
C PRO A 5 -21.68 73.76 35.49
N ILE A 6 -21.62 72.67 36.26
CA ILE A 6 -20.54 71.69 36.27
C ILE A 6 -20.54 70.96 34.92
N VAL A 7 -19.46 71.09 34.16
CA VAL A 7 -19.22 70.33 32.92
C VAL A 7 -18.69 68.93 33.32
N PRO A 8 -19.32 67.82 32.89
CA PRO A 8 -18.70 66.52 33.06
C PRO A 8 -17.49 66.39 32.12
N LYS A 9 -16.32 66.11 32.69
CA LYS A 9 -15.12 65.70 31.95
C LYS A 9 -15.45 64.38 31.23
N TYR A 10 -15.61 64.43 29.92
CA TYR A 10 -15.47 63.26 29.07
C TYR A 10 -14.01 62.80 29.14
N SER A 11 -13.75 61.69 29.85
CA SER A 11 -12.51 60.95 29.69
C SER A 11 -12.55 60.24 28.34
N SER A 12 -11.94 60.86 27.33
CA SER A 12 -11.65 60.19 26.07
C SER A 12 -10.62 59.09 26.33
N SER A 13 -11.05 57.82 26.36
CA SER A 13 -10.13 56.69 26.19
C SER A 13 -9.45 56.80 24.82
N PRO A 14 -8.12 56.56 24.71
CA PRO A 14 -7.43 56.71 23.44
C PRO A 14 -7.90 55.67 22.41
N PRO A 15 -8.10 56.03 21.13
CA PRO A 15 -8.63 55.14 20.08
C PRO A 15 -7.54 54.22 19.49
N GLY A 16 -6.70 53.61 20.35
CA GLY A 16 -5.57 52.76 19.94
C GLY A 16 -5.79 51.24 20.07
N GLY A 17 -6.81 50.80 20.83
CA GLY A 17 -6.90 49.40 21.28
C GLY A 17 -7.58 48.39 20.33
N ARG A 18 -8.30 48.83 19.30
CA ARG A 18 -9.12 47.93 18.46
C ARG A 18 -8.33 47.19 17.39
N ARG A 19 -7.34 47.84 16.77
CA ARG A 19 -6.50 47.22 15.72
C ARG A 19 -5.51 46.21 16.30
N GLY A 20 -4.90 46.52 17.45
CA GLY A 20 -4.02 45.58 18.15
C GLY A 20 -4.75 44.32 18.62
N ARG A 21 -5.98 44.46 19.13
CA ARG A 21 -6.82 43.31 19.52
C ARG A 21 -7.24 42.46 18.32
N ALA A 22 -7.61 43.09 17.20
CA ALA A 22 -7.96 42.37 15.97
C ALA A 22 -6.78 41.57 15.39
N ILE A 23 -5.55 42.10 15.46
CA ILE A 23 -4.34 41.38 15.03
C ILE A 23 -4.06 40.21 15.96
N VAL A 24 -4.16 40.40 17.28
CA VAL A 24 -3.99 39.33 18.27
C VAL A 24 -5.05 38.23 18.09
N ASP A 25 -6.31 38.60 17.90
CA ASP A 25 -7.41 37.65 17.65
C ASP A 25 -7.20 36.87 16.34
N LEU A 26 -6.70 37.52 15.29
CA LEU A 26 -6.35 36.86 14.02
C LEU A 26 -5.17 35.87 14.21
N MET A 27 -4.14 36.25 14.96
CA MET A 27 -3.01 35.35 15.25
C MET A 27 -3.45 34.13 16.06
N ILE A 28 -4.34 34.32 17.04
CA ILE A 28 -4.93 33.22 17.81
C ILE A 28 -5.75 32.30 16.90
N LEU A 29 -6.57 32.86 16.00
CA LEU A 29 -7.36 32.06 15.06
C LEU A 29 -6.47 31.22 14.14
N ILE A 30 -5.40 31.79 13.59
CA ILE A 30 -4.43 31.06 12.76
C ILE A 30 -3.76 29.93 13.56
N ALA A 31 -3.35 30.21 14.80
CA ALA A 31 -2.75 29.21 15.67
C ALA A 31 -3.71 28.05 15.96
N VAL A 32 -4.99 28.37 16.23
CA VAL A 32 -6.05 27.38 16.46
C VAL A 32 -6.26 26.52 15.20
N ILE A 33 -6.39 27.12 14.02
CA ILE A 33 -6.55 26.40 12.75
C ILE A 33 -5.34 25.48 12.49
N ALA A 34 -4.11 25.94 12.76
CA ALA A 34 -2.90 25.14 12.56
C ALA A 34 -2.87 23.91 13.50
N VAL A 35 -3.24 24.08 14.76
CA VAL A 35 -3.31 22.97 15.74
C VAL A 35 -4.39 21.97 15.33
N PHE A 36 -5.60 22.42 15.00
CA PHE A 36 -6.67 21.51 14.59
C PHE A 36 -6.36 20.79 13.27
N SER A 37 -5.75 21.49 12.29
CA SER A 37 -5.35 20.88 11.02
C SER A 37 -4.27 19.82 11.20
N SER A 38 -3.29 20.06 12.07
CA SER A 38 -2.23 19.09 12.36
C SER A 38 -2.77 17.85 13.08
N MET A 39 -3.66 18.02 14.08
CA MET A 39 -4.32 16.88 14.73
C MET A 39 -5.17 16.07 13.75
N ALA A 40 -5.96 16.73 12.89
CA ALA A 40 -6.77 16.06 11.87
C ALA A 40 -5.90 15.23 10.91
N MET A 41 -4.76 15.75 10.46
CA MET A 41 -3.83 15.02 9.60
C MET A 41 -3.21 13.80 10.29
N ILE A 42 -2.82 13.92 11.57
CA ILE A 42 -2.26 12.79 12.33
C ILE A 42 -3.29 11.67 12.48
N VAL A 43 -4.52 12.03 12.82
CA VAL A 43 -5.62 11.07 12.99
C VAL A 43 -5.94 10.39 11.66
N LEU A 44 -6.09 11.15 10.58
CA LEU A 44 -6.36 10.62 9.25
C LEU A 44 -5.25 9.68 8.78
N SER A 45 -3.98 10.05 9.00
CA SER A 45 -2.81 9.24 8.64
C SER A 45 -2.80 7.88 9.37
N ARG A 46 -3.15 7.85 10.66
CA ARG A 46 -3.24 6.60 11.42
C ARG A 46 -4.36 5.70 10.93
N TYR A 47 -5.54 6.25 10.69
CA TYR A 47 -6.66 5.47 10.16
C TYR A 47 -6.40 4.97 8.74
N SER A 48 -5.75 5.76 7.89
CA SER A 48 -5.38 5.32 6.54
C SER A 48 -4.39 4.15 6.58
N ALA A 49 -3.39 4.18 7.46
CA ALA A 49 -2.43 3.08 7.58
C ALA A 49 -3.11 1.76 8.02
N ILE A 50 -4.02 1.84 9.00
CA ILE A 50 -4.80 0.68 9.46
C ILE A 50 -5.69 0.14 8.33
N ALA A 51 -6.39 1.03 7.62
CA ALA A 51 -7.26 0.65 6.50
C ALA A 51 -6.46 -0.02 5.38
N ARG A 52 -5.31 0.53 4.99
CA ARG A 52 -4.44 -0.04 3.96
C ARG A 52 -3.91 -1.42 4.36
N LYS A 53 -3.52 -1.61 5.63
CA LYS A 53 -3.15 -2.93 6.15
C LYS A 53 -4.31 -3.92 6.13
N ALA A 54 -5.53 -3.48 6.47
CA ALA A 54 -6.72 -4.32 6.40
C ALA A 54 -7.04 -4.75 4.96
N VAL A 55 -6.90 -3.83 4.00
CA VAL A 55 -7.04 -4.13 2.56
C VAL A 55 -6.00 -5.15 2.11
N LEU A 56 -4.72 -4.97 2.46
CA LEU A 56 -3.67 -5.95 2.14
C LEU A 56 -3.98 -7.32 2.74
N ARG A 57 -4.46 -7.39 3.98
CA ARG A 57 -4.86 -8.63 4.64
C ARG A 57 -6.05 -9.33 3.97
N ALA A 58 -7.05 -8.57 3.51
CA ALA A 58 -8.18 -9.13 2.77
C ALA A 58 -7.77 -9.62 1.37
N ASN A 59 -6.92 -8.84 0.70
CA ASN A 59 -6.43 -9.12 -0.63
C ASN A 59 -5.51 -10.33 -0.67
N VAL A 60 -4.59 -10.49 0.29
CA VAL A 60 -3.74 -11.69 0.37
C VAL A 60 -4.56 -12.97 0.55
N GLY A 61 -5.65 -12.91 1.34
CA GLY A 61 -6.53 -14.06 1.54
C GLY A 61 -7.32 -14.39 0.29
N SER A 62 -7.78 -13.37 -0.44
CA SER A 62 -8.47 -13.53 -1.72
C SER A 62 -7.54 -14.11 -2.78
N LEU A 63 -6.31 -13.58 -2.88
CA LEU A 63 -5.28 -14.07 -3.80
C LEU A 63 -4.94 -15.54 -3.53
N TYR A 64 -4.75 -15.89 -2.25
CA TYR A 64 -4.53 -17.28 -1.85
C TYR A 64 -5.69 -18.20 -2.27
N LEU A 65 -6.95 -17.80 -2.02
CA LEU A 65 -8.11 -18.61 -2.39
C LEU A 65 -8.24 -18.77 -3.92
N GLU A 66 -7.94 -17.73 -4.68
CA GLU A 66 -7.93 -17.79 -6.15
C GLU A 66 -6.84 -18.76 -6.64
N MET A 67 -5.64 -18.65 -6.10
CA MET A 67 -4.55 -19.56 -6.40
C MET A 67 -4.87 -21.01 -6.01
N ALA A 68 -5.46 -21.23 -4.83
CA ALA A 68 -5.89 -22.55 -4.36
C ALA A 68 -6.98 -23.16 -5.26
N SER A 69 -7.98 -22.38 -5.61
CA SER A 69 -9.05 -22.79 -6.52
C SER A 69 -8.49 -23.14 -7.89
N MET A 70 -7.51 -22.38 -8.37
CA MET A 70 -6.92 -22.60 -9.69
C MET A 70 -5.99 -23.81 -9.68
N ALA A 71 -5.20 -23.99 -8.63
CA ALA A 71 -4.39 -25.19 -8.40
C ALA A 71 -5.21 -26.48 -8.51
N TYR A 72 -6.45 -26.45 -8.03
CA TYR A 72 -7.37 -27.59 -8.09
C TYR A 72 -7.92 -27.87 -9.51
N HIS A 73 -8.00 -26.85 -10.36
CA HIS A 73 -8.58 -26.97 -11.70
C HIS A 73 -7.57 -27.31 -12.80
N PHE A 74 -6.28 -27.06 -12.57
CA PHE A 74 -5.23 -27.42 -13.51
C PHE A 74 -4.64 -28.78 -13.18
N ASP A 75 -4.17 -29.47 -14.22
CA ASP A 75 -3.34 -30.67 -14.08
C ASP A 75 -2.07 -30.30 -13.29
N THR A 76 -1.96 -30.81 -12.05
CA THR A 76 -0.87 -30.53 -11.10
C THR A 76 0.50 -30.71 -11.76
N ALA A 77 0.63 -31.73 -12.61
CA ALA A 77 1.86 -32.03 -13.35
C ALA A 77 2.31 -30.93 -14.35
N ARG A 78 1.42 -30.01 -14.76
CA ARG A 78 1.70 -28.97 -15.77
C ARG A 78 1.60 -27.54 -15.23
N LEU A 79 1.17 -27.36 -13.99
CA LEU A 79 1.06 -26.03 -13.37
C LEU A 79 2.39 -25.29 -13.36
N PHE A 80 3.48 -26.02 -13.10
CA PHE A 80 4.82 -25.45 -12.97
C PHE A 80 5.79 -25.79 -14.10
N SER A 81 5.31 -26.48 -15.14
CA SER A 81 6.08 -26.63 -16.37
C SER A 81 6.34 -25.25 -16.96
N THR A 82 7.59 -25.06 -17.39
CA THR A 82 7.98 -23.87 -18.11
C THR A 82 7.06 -23.65 -19.29
N ALA A 83 6.47 -22.47 -19.40
CA ALA A 83 5.64 -22.16 -20.55
C ALA A 83 6.55 -22.03 -21.78
N GLU A 84 6.45 -22.97 -22.73
CA GLU A 84 7.01 -22.79 -24.08
C GLU A 84 6.18 -21.73 -24.80
N GLY A 85 6.56 -20.45 -24.69
CA GLY A 85 5.71 -19.36 -25.17
C GLY A 85 6.42 -18.04 -25.35
N THR A 86 6.81 -17.78 -26.60
CA THR A 86 7.28 -16.52 -27.17
C THR A 86 6.27 -15.38 -26.98
N SER A 87 6.62 -14.36 -26.19
CA SER A 87 6.13 -13.00 -26.41
C SER A 87 7.17 -12.01 -25.90
N GLY A 88 7.42 -10.98 -26.72
CA GLY A 88 8.63 -10.19 -26.69
C GLY A 88 8.94 -9.51 -25.35
N GLY A 89 10.20 -9.63 -24.93
CA GLY A 89 10.87 -8.62 -24.12
C GLY A 89 10.97 -8.84 -22.62
N GLU A 90 10.30 -9.83 -22.01
CA GLU A 90 10.43 -10.07 -20.57
C GLU A 90 11.46 -11.18 -20.26
N PRO A 91 12.44 -10.94 -19.37
CA PRO A 91 13.43 -11.93 -18.97
C PRO A 91 12.84 -12.91 -17.94
N GLY A 92 12.75 -14.18 -18.29
CA GLY A 92 12.57 -15.30 -17.35
C GLY A 92 11.66 -16.41 -17.87
N GLU A 93 12.12 -17.66 -17.75
CA GLU A 93 11.31 -18.88 -17.91
C GLU A 93 10.31 -18.98 -16.73
N TYR A 94 9.20 -18.24 -16.78
CA TYR A 94 8.15 -18.38 -15.78
C TYR A 94 7.31 -19.63 -16.04
N ASP A 95 6.82 -20.22 -14.95
CA ASP A 95 5.85 -21.30 -15.05
C ASP A 95 4.50 -20.84 -15.61
N THR A 96 3.79 -21.80 -16.18
CA THR A 96 2.45 -21.62 -16.75
C THR A 96 1.46 -21.01 -15.75
N PHE A 97 1.58 -21.39 -14.46
CA PHE A 97 0.73 -20.88 -13.40
C PHE A 97 0.90 -19.38 -13.15
N SER A 98 2.13 -18.89 -12.99
CA SER A 98 2.44 -17.49 -12.74
C SER A 98 2.05 -16.62 -13.92
N GLN A 99 2.32 -17.07 -15.16
CA GLN A 99 1.90 -16.36 -16.37
C GLN A 99 0.38 -16.28 -16.51
N TYR A 100 -0.33 -17.37 -16.20
CA TYR A 100 -1.79 -17.37 -16.25
C TYR A 100 -2.37 -16.46 -15.16
N MET A 101 -1.87 -16.53 -13.92
CA MET A 101 -2.27 -15.62 -12.85
C MET A 101 -2.02 -14.17 -13.25
N LYS A 102 -0.83 -13.85 -13.78
CA LYS A 102 -0.53 -12.52 -14.31
C LYS A 102 -1.54 -12.08 -15.37
N THR A 103 -1.83 -12.91 -16.36
CA THR A 103 -2.81 -12.61 -17.41
C THR A 103 -4.22 -12.37 -16.84
N MET A 104 -4.66 -13.20 -15.89
CA MET A 104 -5.95 -13.07 -15.23
C MET A 104 -6.06 -11.77 -14.44
N LEU A 105 -5.00 -11.41 -13.72
CA LEU A 105 -4.97 -10.19 -12.91
C LEU A 105 -4.80 -8.93 -13.75
N ASP A 106 -4.00 -8.98 -14.83
CA ASP A 106 -3.84 -7.88 -15.79
C ASP A 106 -5.14 -7.59 -16.54
N ARG A 107 -5.95 -8.61 -16.87
CA ARG A 107 -7.29 -8.38 -17.44
C ARG A 107 -8.22 -7.67 -16.48
N ARG A 108 -8.19 -8.03 -15.19
CA ARG A 108 -9.01 -7.38 -14.16
C ARG A 108 -8.55 -5.96 -13.84
N SER A 109 -7.26 -5.66 -13.93
CA SER A 109 -6.75 -4.32 -13.70
C SER A 109 -7.17 -3.33 -14.81
N ALA A 110 -7.42 -3.83 -16.02
CA ALA A 110 -7.94 -3.04 -17.14
C ALA A 110 -9.44 -2.71 -17.01
N GLU A 111 -10.22 -3.54 -16.31
CA GLU A 111 -11.63 -3.29 -16.02
C GLU A 111 -11.74 -2.42 -14.75
N ALA A 112 -11.96 -1.11 -14.93
CA ALA A 112 -11.88 -0.08 -13.89
C ALA A 112 -12.73 -0.30 -12.60
N ASP A 113 -13.64 -1.27 -12.58
CA ASP A 113 -14.54 -1.60 -11.45
C ASP A 113 -14.23 -2.94 -10.75
N ALA A 114 -13.29 -3.76 -11.23
CA ALA A 114 -13.15 -5.14 -10.80
C ALA A 114 -12.03 -5.33 -9.76
N LYS A 115 -12.37 -5.44 -8.46
CA LYS A 115 -11.56 -6.03 -7.34
C LYS A 115 -10.03 -5.99 -7.55
N SER A 116 -9.48 -4.85 -7.95
CA SER A 116 -8.10 -4.84 -8.44
C SER A 116 -7.19 -4.84 -7.23
N TYR A 117 -6.25 -5.79 -7.22
CA TYR A 117 -5.12 -5.72 -6.31
C TYR A 117 -4.39 -4.41 -6.66
N ARG A 118 -4.55 -3.39 -5.82
CA ARG A 118 -3.88 -2.11 -5.95
C ARG A 118 -2.92 -1.97 -4.79
N ASN A 119 -1.68 -1.64 -5.10
CA ASN A 119 -0.69 -1.30 -4.09
C ASN A 119 -1.13 0.01 -3.39
N PRO A 120 -1.40 -0.01 -2.07
CA PRO A 120 -1.91 1.17 -1.36
C PRO A 120 -0.85 2.27 -1.17
N VAL A 121 0.44 1.96 -1.38
CA VAL A 121 1.57 2.88 -1.25
C VAL A 121 1.93 3.52 -2.59
N SER A 122 2.11 2.73 -3.65
CA SER A 122 2.47 3.24 -4.99
C SER A 122 1.25 3.59 -5.85
N GLY A 123 0.08 3.05 -5.53
CA GLY A 123 -1.10 3.14 -6.39
C GLY A 123 -1.04 2.22 -7.61
N SER A 124 0.03 1.44 -7.79
CA SER A 124 0.19 0.51 -8.92
C SER A 124 -0.86 -0.58 -8.89
N VAL A 125 -1.31 -1.01 -10.08
CA VAL A 125 -2.17 -2.18 -10.29
C VAL A 125 -1.45 -3.28 -11.07
N ARG A 126 -0.15 -3.08 -11.34
CA ARG A 126 0.64 -4.00 -12.17
C ARG A 126 0.89 -5.31 -11.43
N VAL A 127 0.79 -6.40 -12.16
CA VAL A 127 1.26 -7.70 -11.72
C VAL A 127 2.57 -8.02 -12.42
N VAL A 128 3.58 -8.34 -11.63
CA VAL A 128 4.93 -8.60 -12.10
C VAL A 128 5.27 -10.04 -11.80
N CYS A 129 5.82 -10.73 -12.79
CA CYS A 129 6.47 -12.03 -12.63
C CYS A 129 7.95 -11.80 -12.84
N ASP A 130 8.74 -11.87 -11.78
CA ASP A 130 10.19 -11.67 -11.86
C ASP A 130 10.96 -12.63 -10.94
N THR A 131 12.09 -13.14 -11.40
CA THR A 131 13.03 -13.96 -10.60
C THR A 131 13.84 -13.11 -9.62
N ALA A 132 13.88 -11.79 -9.82
CA ALA A 132 14.47 -10.82 -8.91
C ALA A 132 13.44 -9.82 -8.38
N PHE A 133 13.78 -9.06 -7.34
CA PHE A 133 12.94 -7.94 -6.93
C PHE A 133 13.08 -6.81 -7.95
N PRO A 134 11.98 -6.26 -8.49
CA PRO A 134 12.04 -5.12 -9.40
C PRO A 134 12.47 -3.87 -8.61
N LEU A 135 13.71 -3.42 -8.86
CA LEU A 135 14.32 -2.30 -8.12
C LEU A 135 14.03 -0.92 -8.75
N TYR A 136 13.71 -0.88 -10.04
CA TYR A 136 13.58 0.37 -10.82
C TYR A 136 12.47 0.29 -11.87
N GLY A 137 12.05 1.46 -12.38
CA GLY A 137 11.13 1.56 -13.52
C GLY A 137 9.65 1.49 -13.15
N GLU A 138 8.81 1.26 -14.15
CA GLU A 138 7.34 1.17 -14.01
C GLU A 138 6.89 -0.07 -13.22
N ASP A 139 7.79 -1.02 -12.99
CA ASP A 139 7.57 -2.26 -12.23
C ASP A 139 8.02 -2.14 -10.78
N ALA A 140 8.63 -1.02 -10.39
CA ALA A 140 8.97 -0.76 -9.00
C ALA A 140 7.69 -0.65 -8.16
N ARG A 141 7.59 -1.46 -7.09
CA ARG A 141 6.42 -1.55 -6.19
C ARG A 141 5.13 -1.96 -6.93
N PRO A 142 5.08 -3.19 -7.47
CA PRO A 142 3.88 -3.69 -8.13
C PRO A 142 2.72 -3.87 -7.14
N ALA A 143 1.54 -4.18 -7.64
CA ALA A 143 0.45 -4.64 -6.78
C ALA A 143 0.68 -6.07 -6.30
N VAL A 144 1.09 -6.94 -7.23
CA VAL A 144 1.37 -8.35 -6.98
C VAL A 144 2.71 -8.70 -7.62
N LEU A 145 3.58 -9.34 -6.86
CA LEU A 145 4.84 -9.89 -7.33
C LEU A 145 4.80 -11.42 -7.23
N PHE A 146 4.97 -12.10 -8.36
CA PHE A 146 5.29 -13.52 -8.42
C PHE A 146 6.80 -13.66 -8.60
N THR A 147 7.44 -14.46 -7.74
CA THR A 147 8.88 -14.64 -7.77
C THR A 147 9.29 -16.00 -7.25
N ASP A 148 10.37 -16.57 -7.78
CA ASP A 148 11.03 -17.77 -7.26
C ASP A 148 12.28 -17.45 -6.43
N ASN A 149 12.52 -16.16 -6.17
CA ASN A 149 13.66 -15.70 -5.39
C ASN A 149 13.62 -16.29 -3.97
N ALA A 150 14.68 -17.01 -3.59
CA ALA A 150 14.77 -17.64 -2.28
C ALA A 150 14.68 -16.64 -1.11
N SER A 151 15.14 -15.39 -1.30
CA SER A 151 15.05 -14.32 -0.28
C SER A 151 13.62 -13.81 -0.08
N ALA A 152 12.75 -14.00 -1.09
CA ALA A 152 11.33 -13.69 -0.98
C ALA A 152 10.56 -14.72 -0.15
N ARG A 153 11.16 -15.85 0.23
CA ARG A 153 10.49 -16.82 1.12
C ARG A 153 10.24 -16.22 2.49
N TYR A 154 9.13 -16.60 3.10
CA TYR A 154 8.64 -16.02 4.34
C TYR A 154 9.57 -16.27 5.52
N GLY A 155 10.20 -17.44 5.56
CA GLY A 155 11.18 -17.84 6.59
C GLY A 155 12.64 -17.61 6.23
N ALA A 156 12.94 -16.99 5.08
CA ALA A 156 14.33 -16.68 4.73
C ALA A 156 14.86 -15.59 5.68
N LEU A 157 15.92 -15.91 6.43
CA LEU A 157 16.72 -14.96 7.20
C LEU A 157 17.36 -13.97 6.22
N ALA A 158 16.64 -12.92 5.84
CA ALA A 158 17.22 -11.81 5.10
C ALA A 158 17.76 -10.80 6.12
N GLU A 159 19.07 -10.55 6.08
CA GLU A 159 19.70 -9.48 6.84
C GLU A 159 18.99 -8.15 6.53
N GLY A 160 18.23 -7.63 7.51
CA GLY A 160 17.47 -6.39 7.40
C GLY A 160 16.02 -6.60 6.94
N ASP A 161 15.12 -6.80 7.91
CA ASP A 161 13.69 -7.15 7.82
C ASP A 161 12.77 -6.23 6.98
N SER A 162 13.32 -5.28 6.22
CA SER A 162 12.56 -4.34 5.40
C SER A 162 12.99 -4.37 3.94
N HIS A 163 12.05 -4.69 3.05
CA HIS A 163 12.18 -4.49 1.61
C HIS A 163 11.41 -3.23 1.20
N PRO A 164 12.06 -2.05 1.17
CA PRO A 164 11.37 -0.78 0.88
C PRO A 164 10.76 -0.72 -0.52
N ASP A 165 11.23 -1.58 -1.43
CA ASP A 165 10.75 -1.68 -2.81
C ASP A 165 9.53 -2.60 -2.95
N LEU A 166 9.16 -3.32 -1.90
CA LEU A 166 7.96 -4.15 -1.85
C LEU A 166 6.83 -3.54 -1.00
N ARG A 167 6.98 -2.30 -0.52
CA ARG A 167 5.97 -1.66 0.33
C ARG A 167 4.58 -1.70 -0.30
N GLY A 168 3.62 -2.27 0.42
CA GLY A 168 2.24 -2.41 -0.04
C GLY A 168 2.02 -3.47 -1.12
N CYS A 169 3.01 -4.33 -1.39
CA CYS A 169 2.88 -5.39 -2.39
C CYS A 169 2.29 -6.66 -1.77
N LEU A 170 1.52 -7.40 -2.57
CA LEU A 170 1.28 -8.82 -2.34
C LEU A 170 2.43 -9.59 -2.98
N VAL A 171 2.95 -10.60 -2.28
CA VAL A 171 4.08 -11.40 -2.76
C VAL A 171 3.66 -12.86 -2.78
N VAL A 172 3.92 -13.49 -3.93
CA VAL A 172 3.83 -14.93 -4.15
C VAL A 172 5.24 -15.44 -4.38
N ALA A 173 5.80 -16.11 -3.39
CA ALA A 173 7.13 -16.71 -3.43
C ALA A 173 7.02 -18.22 -3.73
N LEU A 174 7.57 -18.65 -4.86
CA LEU A 174 7.62 -20.06 -5.25
C LEU A 174 8.77 -20.77 -4.52
N ALA A 175 8.51 -21.97 -4.01
CA ALA A 175 9.45 -22.76 -3.23
C ALA A 175 9.62 -24.18 -3.79
N ASN A 176 10.69 -24.86 -3.36
CA ASN A 176 10.98 -26.28 -3.66
C ASN A 176 10.79 -26.69 -5.14
N GLY A 177 11.48 -26.01 -6.07
CA GLY A 177 11.34 -26.37 -7.49
C GLY A 177 9.94 -26.08 -8.08
N ARG A 178 9.17 -25.20 -7.41
CA ARG A 178 7.82 -24.73 -7.72
C ARG A 178 6.66 -25.62 -7.20
N ASP A 179 6.96 -26.64 -6.42
CA ASP A 179 5.94 -27.52 -5.80
C ASP A 179 5.26 -26.93 -4.54
N GLU A 180 5.65 -25.73 -4.15
CA GLU A 180 5.03 -24.97 -3.08
C GLU A 180 5.00 -23.48 -3.42
N ALA A 181 3.98 -22.78 -2.94
CA ALA A 181 3.90 -21.33 -3.05
C ALA A 181 3.55 -20.70 -1.70
N GLU A 182 4.26 -19.64 -1.33
CA GLU A 182 4.00 -18.84 -0.14
C GLU A 182 3.39 -17.50 -0.56
N VAL A 183 2.24 -17.17 0.02
CA VAL A 183 1.47 -15.96 -0.31
C VAL A 183 1.39 -15.10 0.95
N TYR A 184 1.96 -13.90 0.88
CA TYR A 184 1.97 -12.94 1.97
C TYR A 184 1.86 -11.50 1.44
N PHE A 185 1.76 -10.52 2.33
CA PHE A 185 1.87 -9.11 1.97
C PHE A 185 3.02 -8.44 2.69
N VAL A 186 3.54 -7.37 2.09
CA VAL A 186 4.52 -6.48 2.70
C VAL A 186 3.81 -5.18 3.04
N ASP A 187 3.92 -4.74 4.30
CA ASP A 187 3.22 -3.54 4.74
C ASP A 187 3.89 -2.25 4.25
N GLU A 188 3.34 -1.10 4.66
CA GLU A 188 3.84 0.20 4.23
C GLU A 188 5.24 0.53 4.77
N SER A 189 5.71 -0.18 5.80
CA SER A 189 7.06 -0.03 6.34
C SER A 189 8.08 -0.89 5.58
N GLY A 190 7.61 -1.78 4.69
CA GLY A 190 8.46 -2.69 3.92
C GLY A 190 8.69 -4.01 4.65
N VAL A 191 8.00 -4.22 5.78
CA VAL A 191 8.15 -5.41 6.60
C VAL A 191 7.18 -6.48 6.10
N LYS A 192 7.68 -7.72 5.99
CA LYS A 192 6.86 -8.90 5.69
C LYS A 192 5.77 -9.05 6.76
N SER A 193 4.52 -9.23 6.35
CA SER A 193 3.42 -9.38 7.32
C SER A 193 3.58 -10.62 8.19
N GLY A 194 2.95 -10.66 9.36
CA GLY A 194 2.85 -11.89 10.16
C GLY A 194 1.92 -12.98 9.57
N VAL A 195 1.35 -12.75 8.38
CA VAL A 195 0.39 -13.64 7.72
C VAL A 195 1.03 -14.24 6.49
N CYS A 196 1.16 -15.56 6.47
CA CYS A 196 1.63 -16.32 5.32
C CYS A 196 0.66 -17.48 5.08
N TYR A 197 0.15 -17.57 3.87
CA TYR A 197 -0.55 -18.76 3.40
C TYR A 197 0.42 -19.60 2.59
N ARG A 198 0.39 -20.92 2.78
CA ARG A 198 1.20 -21.85 2.00
C ARG A 198 0.27 -22.75 1.19
N LEU A 199 0.54 -22.82 -0.10
CA LEU A 199 -0.03 -23.80 -1.01
C LEU A 199 0.98 -24.93 -1.17
N GLN A 200 0.56 -26.17 -0.96
CA GLN A 200 1.38 -27.37 -1.06
C GLN A 200 0.71 -28.41 -1.96
N GLY A 201 1.50 -29.35 -2.48
CA GLY A 201 0.98 -30.56 -3.13
C GLY A 201 0.74 -30.43 -4.63
N PHE A 202 1.53 -29.61 -5.31
CA PHE A 202 1.43 -29.45 -6.77
C PHE A 202 2.19 -30.54 -7.58
N GLY A 203 2.96 -31.40 -6.91
CA GLY A 203 3.85 -32.38 -7.56
C GLY A 203 3.58 -33.85 -7.19
N SER A 204 2.39 -34.22 -6.72
CA SER A 204 2.04 -35.62 -6.43
C SER A 204 1.36 -36.32 -7.60
#